data_AF-A0AA43A0S8-F1
#
_entry.id   AF-A0AA43A0S8-F1
#
_cell.length_a   1.000
_cell.length_b   1.000
_cell.length_c   1.000
_cell.angle_alpha   90.00
_cell.angle_beta   90.00
_cell.angle_gamma   90.00
#
_symmetry.space_group_name_H-M   'P 1'
#
loop_
_entity.id
_entity.type
_entity.pdbx_description
1 polymer ?
#
loop_
_entity_poly.entity_id
_entity_poly.type
_entity_poly.pdbx_seq_one_letter_code
_entity_poly.pdbx_strand_id
1 'polypeptide(L)' 'AEEMHTTPRNLHRKLQKEDTSFKQLLTDIRKELAQQYIQDRSKTLTEISFMLGFSEVSSFSRAFKGWTGKPPSEVRQGVA' A
#
# COMPACT_ATOMS: atom_id res chain seq x y z
N ALA A 1 27.67 24.05 -20.95
CA ALA A 1 26.98 22.86 -20.38
C ALA A 1 27.04 22.95 -18.86
N GLU A 2 26.43 23.99 -18.30
CA GLU A 2 26.84 24.57 -17.01
C GLU A 2 25.66 24.88 -16.07
N GLU A 3 24.50 24.23 -16.21
CA GLU A 3 23.27 24.74 -15.56
C GLU A 3 22.69 23.93 -14.40
N MET A 4 23.27 22.80 -14.00
CA MET A 4 22.83 22.15 -12.76
C MET A 4 24.00 21.50 -12.05
N HIS A 5 24.37 22.00 -10.87
CA HIS A 5 25.31 21.39 -9.91
C HIS A 5 24.81 20.05 -9.33
N THR A 6 24.09 19.24 -10.12
CA THR A 6 23.63 17.90 -9.78
C THR A 6 24.32 16.93 -10.72
N THR A 7 25.34 16.24 -10.21
CA THR A 7 25.91 15.08 -10.89
C THR A 7 24.81 14.02 -11.10
N PRO A 8 24.88 13.19 -12.16
CA PRO A 8 23.88 12.14 -12.43
C PRO A 8 23.54 11.26 -11.22
N ARG A 9 24.52 11.03 -10.33
CA ARG A 9 24.37 10.30 -9.07
C ARG A 9 23.44 11.01 -8.07
N ASN A 10 23.52 12.33 -7.95
CA ASN A 10 22.64 13.11 -7.09
C ASN A 10 21.21 13.17 -7.65
N LEU A 11 21.06 13.25 -8.98
CA LEU A 11 19.75 13.20 -9.64
C LEU A 11 19.08 11.83 -9.43
N HIS A 12 19.83 10.75 -9.66
CA HIS A 12 19.33 9.38 -9.47
C HIS A 12 18.91 9.12 -8.01
N ARG A 13 19.72 9.55 -7.03
CA ARG A 13 19.38 9.43 -5.61
C ARG A 13 18.14 10.25 -5.25
N LYS A 14 17.99 11.45 -5.81
CA LYS A 14 16.81 12.29 -5.56
C LYS A 14 15.56 11.63 -6.16
N LEU A 15 15.62 11.16 -7.40
CA LEU A 15 14.52 10.42 -8.04
C LEU A 15 14.16 9.14 -7.28
N GLN A 16 15.14 8.35 -6.82
CA GLN A 16 14.87 7.17 -5.99
C GLN A 16 14.23 7.53 -4.65
N LYS A 17 14.67 8.62 -4.02
CA LYS A 17 14.08 9.10 -2.77
C LYS A 17 12.63 9.55 -2.97
N GLU A 18 12.34 10.27 -4.05
CA GLU A 18 10.97 10.67 -4.40
C GLU A 18 10.09 9.45 -4.73
N ASP A 19 10.58 8.49 -5.52
CA ASP A 19 9.86 7.23 -5.83
C ASP A 19 9.59 6.39 -4.56
N THR A 20 10.54 6.36 -3.63
CA THR A 20 10.36 5.73 -2.31
C THR A 20 9.30 6.46 -1.49
N SER A 21 9.31 7.79 -1.50
CA SER A 21 8.33 8.61 -0.76
C SER A 21 6.92 8.43 -1.33
N PHE A 22 6.78 8.38 -2.65
CA PHE A 22 5.51 8.09 -3.30
C PHE A 22 5.00 6.68 -2.99
N LYS A 23 5.88 5.66 -3.10
CA LYS A 23 5.53 4.28 -2.73
C LYS A 23 5.13 4.15 -1.26
N GLN A 24 5.82 4.86 -0.36
CA GLN A 24 5.49 4.88 1.06
C GLN A 24 4.12 5.53 1.28
N LEU A 25 3.90 6.72 0.74
CA LEU A 25 2.62 7.42 0.85
C LEU A 25 1.46 6.59 0.29
N LEU A 26 1.65 5.98 -0.89
CA LEU A 26 0.67 5.09 -1.50
C LEU A 26 0.37 3.89 -0.60
N THR A 27 1.39 3.33 0.05
CA THR A 27 1.26 2.22 0.99
C THR A 27 0.49 2.64 2.24
N ASP A 28 0.76 3.82 2.78
CA ASP A 28 0.09 4.35 3.96
C ASP A 28 -1.41 4.59 3.69
N ILE A 29 -1.74 5.21 2.56
CA ILE A 29 -3.14 5.40 2.13
C ILE A 29 -3.85 4.06 1.90
N ARG A 30 -3.19 3.11 1.24
CA ARG A 30 -3.75 1.76 1.04
C ARG A 30 -4.00 1.04 2.35
N LYS A 31 -3.10 1.19 3.32
CA LYS A 31 -3.25 0.59 4.65
C LYS A 31 -4.48 1.16 5.37
N GLU A 32 -4.64 2.47 5.36
CA GLU A 32 -5.77 3.15 6.00
C GLU A 32 -7.11 2.73 5.37
N LEU A 33 -7.20 2.78 4.03
CA LEU A 33 -8.39 2.31 3.31
C LEU A 33 -8.69 0.83 3.55
N ALA A 34 -7.66 -0.02 3.60
CA ALA A 34 -7.85 -1.44 3.86
C ALA A 34 -8.41 -1.69 5.27
N GLN A 35 -7.95 -0.94 6.27
CA GLN A 35 -8.48 -1.03 7.64
C GLN A 35 -9.92 -0.53 7.73
N GLN A 36 -10.30 0.46 6.95
CA GLN A 36 -11.68 0.94 6.88
C GLN A 36 -12.58 -0.08 6.17
N TYR A 37 -12.17 -0.58 5.00
CA TYR A 37 -13.01 -1.49 4.22
C TYR A 37 -13.16 -2.88 4.85
N ILE A 38 -12.18 -3.36 5.60
CA ILE A 38 -12.27 -4.69 6.24
C ILE A 38 -13.35 -4.75 7.34
N GLN A 39 -13.70 -3.60 7.93
CA GLN A 39 -14.78 -3.50 8.91
C GLN A 39 -16.17 -3.55 8.26
N ASP A 40 -16.26 -3.19 6.98
CA ASP A 40 -17.51 -3.21 6.24
C ASP A 40 -17.82 -4.63 5.73
N ARG A 41 -18.78 -5.30 6.37
CA ARG A 41 -19.17 -6.66 6.02
C ARG A 41 -19.91 -6.78 4.68
N SER A 42 -20.38 -5.67 4.10
CA SER A 42 -20.99 -5.68 2.76
C SER A 42 -19.98 -5.94 1.65
N LYS A 43 -18.68 -5.69 1.90
CA LYS A 43 -17.60 -5.85 0.92
C LYS A 43 -16.92 -7.20 1.06
N THR A 44 -16.69 -7.88 -0.05
CA THR A 44 -15.88 -9.10 -0.11
C THR A 44 -14.40 -8.76 -0.12
N LEU A 45 -13.54 -9.71 0.31
CA LEU A 45 -12.07 -9.52 0.22
C LEU A 45 -11.61 -9.29 -1.23
N THR A 46 -12.32 -9.87 -2.20
CA THR A 46 -12.07 -9.69 -3.63
C THR A 46 -12.32 -8.25 -4.06
N GLU A 47 -13.46 -7.67 -3.68
CA GLU A 47 -13.76 -6.27 -4.00
C GLU A 47 -12.76 -5.32 -3.32
N ILE A 48 -12.42 -5.56 -2.05
CA ILE A 48 -11.44 -4.76 -1.32
C ILE A 48 -10.07 -4.80 -2.01
N SER A 49 -9.62 -6.01 -2.40
CA SER A 49 -8.37 -6.19 -3.15
C SER A 49 -8.37 -5.36 -4.44
N PHE A 50 -9.46 -5.43 -5.20
CA PHE A 50 -9.58 -4.71 -6.47
C PHE A 50 -9.61 -3.19 -6.27
N MET A 51 -10.39 -2.68 -5.30
CA MET A 51 -10.47 -1.25 -4.97
C MET A 51 -9.13 -0.65 -4.54
N LEU A 52 -8.27 -1.44 -3.89
CA LEU A 52 -6.94 -1.01 -3.47
C LEU A 52 -5.87 -1.16 -4.57
N GLY A 53 -6.24 -1.70 -5.73
CA GLY A 53 -5.37 -1.88 -6.88
C GLY A 53 -4.47 -3.11 -6.80
N PHE A 54 -4.89 -4.16 -6.09
CA PHE A 54 -4.22 -5.46 -6.12
C PHE A 54 -4.84 -6.37 -7.18
N SER A 55 -3.98 -7.03 -7.96
CA SER A 55 -4.39 -7.99 -8.99
C SER A 55 -5.03 -9.26 -8.43
N GLU A 56 -4.68 -9.63 -7.20
CA GLU A 56 -5.17 -10.85 -6.54
C GLU A 56 -5.38 -10.63 -5.03
N VAL A 57 -6.37 -11.33 -4.47
CA VAL A 57 -6.65 -11.35 -3.02
C VAL A 57 -5.48 -11.90 -2.22
N SER A 58 -4.70 -12.82 -2.80
CA SER A 58 -3.48 -13.39 -2.22
C SER A 58 -2.44 -12.29 -1.93
N SER A 59 -2.21 -11.40 -2.91
CA SER A 59 -1.31 -10.26 -2.82
C SER A 59 -1.79 -9.23 -1.80
N PHE A 60 -3.09 -8.91 -1.83
CA PHE A 60 -3.70 -8.05 -0.80
C PHE A 60 -3.54 -8.63 0.60
N SER A 61 -3.81 -9.92 0.79
CA SER A 61 -3.74 -10.58 2.11
C SER A 61 -2.33 -10.56 2.69
N ARG A 62 -1.30 -10.75 1.85
CA ARG A 62 0.10 -10.63 2.27
C ARG A 62 0.45 -9.20 2.66
N ALA A 63 0.05 -8.22 1.85
CA ALA A 63 0.30 -6.81 2.14
C ALA A 63 -0.41 -6.36 3.42
N PHE A 64 -1.69 -6.70 3.56
CA PHE A 64 -2.50 -6.40 4.74
C PHE A 64 -1.91 -7.01 6.01
N LYS A 65 -1.49 -8.28 5.96
CA LYS A 65 -0.78 -8.93 7.07
C LYS A 65 0.55 -8.24 7.38
N GLY A 66 1.29 -7.84 6.37
CA GLY A 66 2.53 -7.06 6.55
C GLY A 66 2.29 -5.73 7.25
N TRP A 67 1.18 -5.05 6.96
CA TRP A 67 0.86 -3.74 7.53
C TRP A 67 0.23 -3.78 8.92
N THR A 68 -0.57 -4.82 9.20
CA THR A 68 -1.42 -4.91 10.40
C THR A 68 -1.01 -6.03 11.36
N GLY A 69 -0.09 -6.91 10.94
CA GLY A 69 0.33 -8.09 11.68
C GLY A 69 -0.63 -9.29 11.58
N LYS A 70 -1.87 -9.08 11.12
CA LYS A 70 -2.93 -10.09 11.09
C LYS A 70 -3.51 -10.26 9.69
N PRO A 71 -3.92 -11.47 9.28
CA PRO A 71 -4.60 -11.65 8.01
C PRO A 71 -5.98 -10.98 8.03
N PRO A 72 -6.48 -10.48 6.88
CA PRO A 72 -7.75 -9.76 6.81
C PRO A 72 -8.94 -10.64 7.23
N SER A 73 -8.86 -11.96 7.05
CA SER A 73 -9.88 -12.91 7.53
C SER A 73 -10.03 -12.92 9.05
N GLU A 74 -8.94 -12.82 9.81
CA GLU A 74 -8.96 -12.80 11.28
C GLU A 74 -9.57 -11.48 11.78
N VAL A 75 -9.17 -10.35 11.19
CA VAL A 75 -9.72 -9.03 11.55
C VAL A 75 -11.23 -9.00 11.30
N ARG A 76 -11.70 -9.59 10.19
CA ARG A 76 -13.13 -9.68 9.88
C ARG A 76 -13.92 -10.59 10.82
N GLN A 77 -13.29 -11.62 11.39
CA GLN A 77 -13.94 -12.50 12.38
C GLN A 77 -14.04 -11.83 13.76
N GLY A 78 -13.08 -10.96 14.12
CA GLY A 78 -13.06 -10.27 15.41
C GLY A 78 -14.01 -9.08 15.56
N VAL A 79 -14.65 -8.60 14.48
CA VAL A 79 -15.70 -7.57 14.54
C VAL A 79 -17.04 -8.26 14.80
N ALA A 80 -17.25 -8.76 16.03
CA ALA A 80 -18.53 -9.31 16.48
C ALA A 80 -19.43 -8.21 17.05
#